data_AF-A0A5J4RLI8-F1
#
_entry.id   AF-A0A5J4RLI8-F1
#
_cell.length_a   1.000
_cell.length_b   1.000
_cell.length_c   1.000
_cell.angle_alpha   90.00
_cell.angle_beta   90.00
_cell.angle_gamma   90.00
#
_symmetry.space_group_name_H-M   'P 1'
#
loop_
_entity.id
_entity.type
_entity.pdbx_description
1 polymer ?
#
loop_
_entity_poly.entity_id
_entity_poly.type
_entity_poly.pdbx_seq_one_letter_code
_entity_poly.pdbx_strand_id
1 'polypeptide(L)'
;MFLRYLLDVHNVKINREIDVFDLIINGVLKHFKSTTITNGQELGEIWNDFINESKKKAGRGKAFPAAPQKRNSVNRKLQVFNDAINKLFLSGSSDYLAPFINKNLRKLYPELSIEFSRKLPTIDNNGNIASKCKILLEVTMNNIPLKDKNPQLSLNESKLSAIAICIFLGAIIKQSPFSPKIKPLFLDDILIGLDSENRLRLLHLLWEGGVSEPDKVFKDFQIFITTYDRHWYEIAKLHLTGWKFIEFYKGIEGPEIIHNQKTFLEKARTYFNAYDFPASANYLRKECERTLKNKLLQTYTVEDGVKELVKPPKLETLIDRLKVYYEDLGIQPPEKLVTTLQNYKSILFNPMSHSDIESPIYKHDLELAFKTIEELNTIPLPVRTLILKKGIIFNFRLDRINYVAELELAKDVYVVNDNGVKTISPVSFYFKKWIREGVEYAKDTGNPPKANTNIDRLTKIKESPYDVVKIVAGMNITCNDCGVANSDEKEVMENILINGDTLWGIVDKGKQ
;
A
#
# COMPACT_ATOMS: atom_id res chain seq x y z
N MET A 1 -20.76 17.16 4.09
CA MET A 1 -21.33 17.88 2.93
C MET A 1 -20.52 17.62 1.65
N PHE A 2 -19.19 17.79 1.65
CA PHE A 2 -18.31 17.45 0.52
C PHE A 2 -18.40 15.96 0.09
N LEU A 3 -18.39 15.02 1.05
CA LEU A 3 -18.54 13.58 0.76
C LEU A 3 -19.86 13.25 0.04
N ARG A 4 -20.95 13.96 0.37
CA ARG A 4 -22.25 13.80 -0.31
C ARG A 4 -22.19 14.26 -1.76
N TYR A 5 -21.53 15.39 -2.02
CA TYR A 5 -21.32 15.85 -3.39
C TYR A 5 -20.33 14.97 -4.17
N LEU A 6 -19.34 14.40 -3.49
CA LEU A 6 -18.42 13.41 -4.08
C LEU A 6 -19.20 12.14 -4.47
N LEU A 7 -20.08 11.64 -3.60
CA LEU A 7 -21.01 10.54 -3.89
C LEU A 7 -22.03 10.90 -4.99
N ASP A 8 -22.46 12.16 -5.09
CA ASP A 8 -23.31 12.62 -6.20
C ASP A 8 -22.57 12.58 -7.55
N VAL A 9 -21.22 12.66 -7.57
CA VAL A 9 -20.41 12.38 -8.78
C VAL A 9 -20.56 10.91 -9.21
N HIS A 10 -20.73 9.98 -8.26
CA HIS A 10 -20.93 8.55 -8.56
C HIS A 10 -22.32 8.33 -9.21
N ASN A 11 -23.28 9.23 -8.96
CA ASN A 11 -24.63 9.20 -9.53
C ASN A 11 -24.78 10.03 -10.82
N VAL A 12 -23.69 10.58 -11.37
CA VAL A 12 -23.70 11.17 -12.71
C VAL A 12 -23.94 10.04 -13.70
N LYS A 13 -25.21 9.79 -14.04
CA LYS A 13 -25.56 9.06 -15.26
C LYS A 13 -24.86 9.79 -16.38
N ILE A 14 -23.78 9.23 -16.90
CA ILE A 14 -22.95 9.82 -17.95
C ILE A 14 -23.80 9.85 -19.23
N ASN A 15 -24.64 10.89 -19.32
CA ASN A 15 -25.05 11.42 -20.60
C ASN A 15 -23.80 12.00 -21.27
N ARG A 16 -23.83 12.20 -22.58
CA ARG A 16 -22.63 12.54 -23.39
C ARG A 16 -21.80 13.76 -22.91
N GLU A 17 -22.31 14.57 -21.98
CA GLU A 17 -21.62 15.70 -21.35
C GLU A 17 -21.56 15.50 -19.81
N ILE A 18 -20.37 15.59 -19.19
CA ILE A 18 -20.21 15.54 -17.73
C ILE A 18 -20.41 16.97 -17.17
N ASP A 19 -21.61 17.28 -16.68
CA ASP A 19 -21.91 18.57 -16.05
C ASP A 19 -21.61 18.52 -14.55
N VAL A 20 -20.61 19.28 -14.11
CA VAL A 20 -20.14 19.37 -12.73
C VAL A 20 -20.60 20.65 -12.02
N PHE A 21 -21.59 21.37 -12.60
CA PHE A 21 -22.08 22.62 -12.01
C PHE A 21 -22.48 22.48 -10.53
N ASP A 22 -23.30 21.49 -10.18
CA ASP A 22 -23.79 21.33 -8.80
C ASP A 22 -22.67 20.93 -7.84
N LEU A 23 -21.78 20.01 -8.27
CA LEU A 23 -20.59 19.62 -7.50
C LEU A 23 -19.73 20.84 -7.16
N ILE A 24 -19.53 21.72 -8.15
CA ILE A 24 -18.60 22.84 -8.03
C ILE A 24 -19.28 24.04 -7.37
N ILE A 25 -20.39 24.56 -7.89
CA ILE A 25 -21.00 25.82 -7.44
C ILE A 25 -21.81 25.63 -6.16
N ASN A 26 -22.59 24.56 -6.05
CA ASN A 26 -23.39 24.27 -4.86
C ASN A 26 -22.61 23.49 -3.79
N GLY A 27 -21.52 22.81 -4.19
CA GLY A 27 -20.62 22.08 -3.31
C GLY A 27 -19.31 22.81 -3.03
N VAL A 28 -18.26 22.45 -3.79
CA VAL A 28 -16.85 22.77 -3.52
C VAL A 28 -16.57 24.27 -3.39
N LEU A 29 -17.04 25.05 -4.35
CA LEU A 29 -16.82 26.49 -4.45
C LEU A 29 -17.95 27.31 -3.83
N LYS A 30 -18.93 26.70 -3.16
CA LYS A 30 -20.03 27.43 -2.54
C LYS A 30 -19.52 28.57 -1.63
N HIS A 31 -18.52 28.27 -0.82
CA HIS A 31 -17.88 29.22 0.11
C HIS A 31 -16.60 29.85 -0.47
N PHE A 32 -16.36 29.71 -1.78
CA PHE A 32 -15.21 30.30 -2.43
C PHE A 32 -15.32 31.82 -2.42
N LYS A 33 -14.28 32.47 -1.89
CA LYS A 33 -14.24 33.92 -1.68
C LYS A 33 -12.90 34.47 -2.15
N SER A 34 -12.95 35.43 -3.04
CA SER A 34 -11.79 36.15 -3.54
C SER A 34 -12.14 37.60 -3.83
N THR A 35 -11.26 38.51 -3.43
CA THR A 35 -11.41 39.94 -3.72
C THR A 35 -11.35 40.21 -5.22
N THR A 36 -10.55 39.46 -5.97
CA THR A 36 -10.35 39.65 -7.41
C THR A 36 -11.38 38.89 -8.25
N ILE A 37 -11.92 37.77 -7.77
CA ILE A 37 -12.82 36.90 -8.55
C ILE A 37 -14.28 37.15 -8.20
N THR A 38 -14.61 37.17 -6.91
CA THR A 38 -15.99 37.23 -6.39
C THR A 38 -16.28 38.54 -5.66
N ASN A 39 -15.43 39.57 -5.81
CA ASN A 39 -15.54 40.86 -5.14
C ASN A 39 -15.70 40.75 -3.61
N GLY A 40 -15.10 39.72 -3.01
CA GLY A 40 -15.18 39.49 -1.57
C GLY A 40 -16.53 38.98 -1.08
N GLN A 41 -17.40 38.45 -1.94
CA GLN A 41 -18.58 37.66 -1.56
C GLN A 41 -18.35 36.17 -1.80
N GLU A 42 -19.11 35.30 -1.15
CA GLU A 42 -19.04 33.87 -1.45
C GLU A 42 -19.70 33.57 -2.82
N LEU A 43 -19.10 32.71 -3.63
CA LEU A 43 -19.65 32.37 -4.95
C LEU A 43 -21.07 31.80 -4.88
N GLY A 44 -21.36 31.02 -3.83
CA GLY A 44 -22.70 30.49 -3.58
C GLY A 44 -23.71 31.58 -3.21
N GLU A 45 -23.29 32.65 -2.51
CA GLU A 45 -24.13 33.81 -2.25
C GLU A 45 -24.44 34.57 -3.53
N ILE A 46 -23.43 34.82 -4.38
CA ILE A 46 -23.60 35.46 -5.70
C ILE A 46 -24.62 34.68 -6.55
N TRP A 47 -24.51 33.36 -6.57
CA TRP A 47 -25.45 32.48 -7.26
C TRP A 47 -26.86 32.57 -6.69
N ASN A 48 -27.01 32.43 -5.37
CA ASN A 48 -28.30 32.51 -4.69
C ASN A 48 -28.96 33.88 -4.86
N ASP A 49 -28.18 34.95 -4.84
CA ASP A 49 -28.64 36.30 -5.06
C ASP A 49 -29.22 36.49 -6.45
N PHE A 50 -28.58 35.95 -7.48
CA PHE A 50 -29.12 35.93 -8.84
C PHE A 50 -30.42 35.12 -8.92
N ILE A 51 -30.44 33.90 -8.37
CA ILE A 51 -31.63 33.03 -8.36
C ILE A 51 -32.80 33.72 -7.65
N ASN A 52 -32.58 34.28 -6.46
CA ASN A 52 -33.60 34.92 -5.66
C ASN A 52 -34.13 36.20 -6.32
N GLU A 53 -33.27 36.99 -6.96
CA GLU A 53 -33.69 38.17 -7.71
C GLU A 53 -34.59 37.80 -8.89
N SER A 54 -34.26 36.72 -9.62
CA SER A 54 -35.04 36.25 -10.77
C SER A 54 -36.45 35.77 -10.39
N LYS A 55 -36.63 35.28 -9.15
CA LYS A 55 -37.92 34.82 -8.60
C LYS A 55 -38.85 35.95 -8.16
N LYS A 56 -38.33 37.17 -7.98
CA LYS A 56 -39.16 38.34 -7.60
C LYS A 56 -40.17 38.63 -8.72
N LYS A 57 -41.40 38.99 -8.32
CA LYS A 57 -42.48 39.34 -9.26
C LYS A 57 -42.46 40.83 -9.59
N ALA A 58 -42.77 41.18 -10.84
CA ALA A 58 -43.00 42.55 -11.27
C ALA A 58 -44.51 42.85 -11.29
N GLY A 59 -44.89 44.10 -11.00
CA GLY A 59 -46.28 44.57 -11.02
C GLY A 59 -46.57 45.62 -9.93
N ARG A 60 -47.75 46.24 -10.01
CA ARG A 60 -48.20 47.24 -9.03
C ARG A 60 -48.21 46.64 -7.61
N GLY A 61 -47.55 47.30 -6.66
CA GLY A 61 -47.42 46.82 -5.28
C GLY A 61 -46.47 45.63 -5.08
N LYS A 62 -45.61 45.31 -6.07
CA LYS A 62 -44.58 44.27 -5.98
C LYS A 62 -43.19 44.89 -5.84
N ALA A 63 -42.19 44.03 -5.57
CA ALA A 63 -40.78 44.41 -5.44
C ALA A 63 -40.24 45.19 -6.65
N PHE A 64 -40.80 44.94 -7.85
CA PHE A 64 -40.51 45.72 -9.05
C PHE A 64 -41.79 46.33 -9.62
N PRO A 65 -41.86 47.66 -9.75
CA PRO A 65 -43.01 48.32 -10.38
C PRO A 65 -43.26 47.88 -11.83
N ALA A 66 -42.20 47.58 -12.60
CA ALA A 66 -42.30 47.17 -14.00
C ALA A 66 -41.29 46.06 -14.39
N ALA A 67 -41.61 45.31 -15.45
CA ALA A 67 -40.77 44.21 -15.95
C ALA A 67 -39.35 44.64 -16.40
N PRO A 68 -39.14 45.80 -17.08
CA PRO A 68 -37.78 46.25 -17.42
C PRO A 68 -36.89 46.52 -16.20
N GLN A 69 -37.48 47.02 -15.10
CA GLN A 69 -36.74 47.27 -13.86
C GLN A 69 -36.29 45.97 -13.20
N LYS A 70 -37.18 44.95 -13.17
CA LYS A 70 -36.82 43.59 -12.75
C LYS A 70 -35.66 43.07 -13.60
N ARG A 71 -35.81 43.10 -14.93
CA ARG A 71 -34.80 42.61 -15.87
C ARG A 71 -33.43 43.26 -15.63
N ASN A 72 -33.38 44.58 -15.46
CA ASN A 72 -32.13 45.29 -15.20
C ASN A 72 -31.49 44.89 -13.87
N SER A 73 -32.29 44.70 -12.80
CA SER A 73 -31.80 44.22 -11.51
C SER A 73 -31.20 42.81 -11.61
N VAL A 74 -31.94 41.89 -12.25
CA VAL A 74 -31.49 40.51 -12.46
C VAL A 74 -30.24 40.46 -13.34
N ASN A 75 -30.17 41.28 -14.40
CA ASN A 75 -29.02 41.33 -15.30
C ASN A 75 -27.73 41.79 -14.59
N ARG A 76 -27.82 42.75 -13.66
CA ARG A 76 -26.65 43.17 -12.87
C ARG A 76 -26.10 42.04 -12.03
N LYS A 77 -26.97 41.28 -11.33
CA LYS A 77 -26.55 40.11 -10.54
C LYS A 77 -26.02 38.99 -11.42
N LEU A 78 -26.63 38.77 -12.58
CA LEU A 78 -26.17 37.82 -13.58
C LEU A 78 -24.75 38.16 -14.08
N GLN A 79 -24.45 39.44 -14.34
CA GLN A 79 -23.12 39.87 -14.77
C GLN A 79 -22.06 39.55 -13.71
N VAL A 80 -22.32 39.86 -12.44
CA VAL A 80 -21.39 39.52 -11.33
C VAL A 80 -21.12 38.01 -11.27
N PHE A 81 -22.17 37.19 -11.42
CA PHE A 81 -22.02 35.73 -11.47
C PHE A 81 -21.21 35.28 -12.69
N ASN A 82 -21.55 35.77 -13.89
CA ASN A 82 -20.90 35.41 -15.14
C ASN A 82 -19.42 35.81 -15.16
N ASP A 83 -19.07 36.95 -14.57
CA ASP A 83 -17.68 37.39 -14.45
C ASP A 83 -16.86 36.44 -13.57
N ALA A 84 -17.41 35.99 -12.44
CA ALA A 84 -16.77 35.00 -11.58
C ALA A 84 -16.61 33.64 -12.29
N ILE A 85 -17.65 33.17 -12.98
CA ILE A 85 -17.60 31.92 -13.75
C ILE A 85 -16.60 32.01 -14.91
N ASN A 86 -16.54 33.14 -15.61
CA ASN A 86 -15.54 33.35 -16.66
C ASN A 86 -14.13 33.33 -16.08
N LYS A 87 -13.87 34.01 -14.96
CA LYS A 87 -12.54 34.00 -14.35
C LYS A 87 -12.07 32.58 -13.98
N LEU A 88 -12.96 31.74 -13.47
CA LEU A 88 -12.62 30.39 -12.99
C LEU A 88 -12.61 29.31 -14.10
N PHE A 89 -13.47 29.45 -15.13
CA PHE A 89 -13.76 28.38 -16.09
C PHE A 89 -13.56 28.77 -17.57
N LEU A 90 -13.09 29.99 -17.88
CA LEU A 90 -12.65 30.36 -19.23
C LEU A 90 -11.16 30.07 -19.42
N SER A 91 -10.82 29.22 -20.39
CA SER A 91 -9.44 29.03 -20.83
C SER A 91 -8.82 30.37 -21.27
N GLY A 92 -7.61 30.67 -20.79
CA GLY A 92 -6.93 31.95 -20.99
C GLY A 92 -7.12 32.98 -19.86
N SER A 93 -8.04 32.75 -18.92
CA SER A 93 -8.12 33.55 -17.69
C SER A 93 -6.93 33.30 -16.76
N SER A 94 -6.42 34.34 -16.10
CA SER A 94 -5.36 34.23 -15.08
C SER A 94 -5.76 33.34 -13.89
N ASP A 95 -7.07 33.24 -13.64
CA ASP A 95 -7.64 32.47 -12.52
C ASP A 95 -8.28 31.17 -12.97
N TYR A 96 -8.03 30.75 -14.23
CA TYR A 96 -8.53 29.49 -14.75
C TYR A 96 -8.07 28.32 -13.87
N LEU A 97 -9.02 27.49 -13.43
CA LEU A 97 -8.76 26.44 -12.43
C LEU A 97 -8.04 25.22 -12.99
N ALA A 98 -8.27 24.85 -14.26
CA ALA A 98 -7.81 23.57 -14.80
C ALA A 98 -6.29 23.34 -14.70
N PRO A 99 -5.39 24.32 -14.95
CA PRO A 99 -3.94 24.14 -14.79
C PRO A 99 -3.53 23.71 -13.38
N PHE A 100 -4.17 24.27 -12.35
CA PHE A 100 -3.90 23.94 -10.95
C PHE A 100 -4.41 22.55 -10.60
N ILE A 101 -5.59 22.20 -11.10
CA ILE A 101 -6.17 20.87 -10.93
C ILE A 101 -5.31 19.82 -11.63
N ASN A 102 -4.89 20.08 -12.87
CA ASN A 102 -4.02 19.19 -13.65
C ASN A 102 -2.64 19.02 -13.03
N LYS A 103 -2.10 20.02 -12.31
CA LYS A 103 -0.84 19.87 -11.56
C LYS A 103 -0.96 18.76 -10.50
N ASN A 104 -2.10 18.67 -9.81
CA ASN A 104 -2.36 17.64 -8.82
C ASN A 104 -2.78 16.32 -9.47
N LEU A 105 -3.64 16.38 -10.49
CA LEU A 105 -4.14 15.19 -11.18
C LEU A 105 -3.00 14.39 -11.82
N ARG A 106 -2.00 15.04 -12.43
CA ARG A 106 -0.82 14.34 -12.98
C ARG A 106 0.01 13.60 -11.93
N LYS A 107 -0.04 14.02 -10.66
CA LYS A 107 0.63 13.30 -9.56
C LYS A 107 -0.14 12.03 -9.17
N LEU A 108 -1.47 12.02 -9.33
CA LEU A 108 -2.31 10.85 -9.05
C LEU A 108 -2.42 9.92 -10.26
N TYR A 109 -2.64 10.47 -11.45
CA TYR A 109 -2.88 9.78 -12.72
C TYR A 109 -2.18 10.57 -13.85
N PRO A 110 -0.90 10.27 -14.16
CA PRO A 110 -0.12 11.00 -15.16
C PRO A 110 -0.74 11.02 -16.56
N GLU A 111 -1.54 10.02 -16.88
CA GLU A 111 -2.22 9.88 -18.17
C GLU A 111 -3.46 10.77 -18.31
N LEU A 112 -3.98 11.33 -17.22
CA LEU A 112 -5.21 12.11 -17.20
C LEU A 112 -4.95 13.61 -17.20
N SER A 113 -5.77 14.33 -17.96
CA SER A 113 -5.89 15.78 -17.89
C SER A 113 -7.34 16.20 -18.10
N ILE A 114 -7.68 17.35 -17.56
CA ILE A 114 -9.02 17.93 -17.67
C ILE A 114 -9.00 19.35 -18.23
N GLU A 115 -10.08 19.71 -18.89
CA GLU A 115 -10.45 21.09 -19.20
C GLU A 115 -11.91 21.33 -18.80
N PHE A 116 -12.25 22.60 -18.64
CA PHE A 116 -13.63 23.03 -18.45
C PHE A 116 -14.13 23.81 -19.66
N SER A 117 -15.35 23.49 -20.08
CA SER A 117 -16.18 24.38 -20.88
C SER A 117 -17.40 24.81 -20.06
N ARG A 118 -18.00 25.96 -20.40
CA ARG A 118 -19.11 26.52 -19.61
C ARG A 118 -20.20 27.05 -20.52
N LYS A 119 -21.45 26.85 -20.11
CA LYS A 119 -22.64 27.48 -20.72
C LYS A 119 -23.19 28.44 -19.67
N LEU A 120 -23.05 29.75 -19.91
CA LEU A 120 -23.50 30.77 -18.96
C LEU A 120 -25.04 30.83 -18.94
N PRO A 121 -25.65 31.12 -17.78
CA PRO A 121 -27.10 31.31 -17.70
C PRO A 121 -27.53 32.58 -18.44
N THR A 122 -28.73 32.53 -19.01
CA THR A 122 -29.35 33.68 -19.70
C THR A 122 -30.73 33.99 -19.10
N ILE A 123 -31.20 35.22 -19.32
CA ILE A 123 -32.52 35.67 -18.86
C ILE A 123 -33.42 36.08 -20.03
N ASP A 124 -34.73 35.91 -19.85
CA ASP A 124 -35.75 36.37 -20.81
C ASP A 124 -36.05 37.88 -20.68
N ASN A 125 -36.98 38.36 -21.50
CA ASN A 125 -37.42 39.77 -21.47
C ASN A 125 -38.08 40.20 -20.14
N ASN A 126 -38.55 39.23 -19.35
CA ASN A 126 -39.20 39.45 -18.05
C ASN A 126 -38.22 39.27 -16.86
N GLY A 127 -36.93 39.04 -17.12
CA GLY A 127 -35.92 38.80 -16.10
C GLY A 127 -36.06 37.43 -15.41
N ASN A 128 -36.72 36.46 -16.03
CA ASN A 128 -36.70 35.06 -15.58
C ASN A 128 -35.53 34.31 -16.23
N ILE A 129 -35.08 33.24 -15.60
CA ILE A 129 -33.98 32.41 -16.12
C ILE A 129 -34.47 31.65 -17.35
N ALA A 130 -33.89 31.97 -18.51
CA ALA A 130 -34.19 31.32 -19.79
C ALA A 130 -33.34 30.07 -20.01
N SER A 131 -32.08 30.08 -19.55
CA SER A 131 -31.19 28.91 -19.60
C SER A 131 -30.37 28.77 -18.32
N LYS A 132 -30.11 27.52 -17.92
CA LYS A 132 -29.32 27.20 -16.73
C LYS A 132 -27.82 27.27 -17.04
N CYS A 133 -27.04 27.62 -16.03
CA CYS A 133 -25.59 27.49 -16.10
C CYS A 133 -25.19 26.01 -16.18
N LYS A 134 -24.17 25.69 -16.99
CA LYS A 134 -23.50 24.39 -16.98
C LYS A 134 -21.99 24.58 -16.90
N ILE A 135 -21.31 23.71 -16.17
CA ILE A 135 -19.85 23.60 -16.17
C ILE A 135 -19.53 22.19 -16.64
N LEU A 136 -19.09 22.06 -17.88
CA LEU A 136 -18.82 20.79 -18.51
C LEU A 136 -17.35 20.42 -18.30
N LEU A 137 -17.13 19.20 -17.86
CA LEU A 137 -15.80 18.62 -17.68
C LEU A 137 -15.41 17.84 -18.93
N GLU A 138 -14.33 18.28 -19.57
CA GLU A 138 -13.70 17.60 -20.70
C GLU A 138 -12.48 16.84 -20.19
N VAL A 139 -12.43 15.53 -20.41
CA VAL A 139 -11.36 14.68 -19.91
C VAL A 139 -10.58 14.09 -21.08
N THR A 140 -9.27 14.17 -20.98
CA THR A 140 -8.31 13.62 -21.94
C THR A 140 -7.48 12.55 -21.24
N MET A 141 -7.36 11.38 -21.86
CA MET A 141 -6.55 10.26 -21.38
C MET A 141 -5.52 9.89 -22.44
N ASN A 142 -4.24 9.86 -22.09
CA ASN A 142 -3.13 9.64 -23.03
C ASN A 142 -3.19 10.58 -24.25
N ASN A 143 -3.49 11.86 -24.03
CA ASN A 143 -3.69 12.88 -25.06
C ASN A 143 -4.87 12.61 -26.04
N ILE A 144 -5.77 11.68 -25.70
CA ILE A 144 -6.97 11.38 -26.48
C ILE A 144 -8.22 11.87 -25.72
N PRO A 145 -9.03 12.76 -26.31
CA PRO A 145 -10.29 13.20 -25.70
C PRO A 145 -11.25 12.02 -25.51
N LEU A 146 -11.81 11.86 -24.31
CA LEU A 146 -12.69 10.73 -23.99
C LEU A 146 -14.08 10.82 -24.64
N LYS A 147 -14.49 12.01 -25.09
CA LYS A 147 -15.73 12.23 -25.86
C LYS A 147 -15.77 11.38 -27.14
N ASP A 148 -14.61 11.00 -27.68
CA ASP A 148 -14.47 10.27 -28.94
C ASP A 148 -14.43 8.73 -28.76
N LYS A 149 -14.42 8.23 -27.50
CA LYS A 149 -14.15 6.80 -27.19
C LYS A 149 -15.16 6.08 -26.27
N ASN A 150 -16.41 6.55 -26.17
CA ASN A 150 -17.41 6.02 -25.23
C ASN A 150 -16.90 6.03 -23.76
N PRO A 151 -17.19 7.10 -22.99
CA PRO A 151 -16.66 7.32 -21.63
C PRO A 151 -16.85 6.16 -20.64
N GLN A 152 -17.88 5.33 -20.84
CA GLN A 152 -18.23 4.18 -19.99
C GLN A 152 -17.11 3.12 -19.89
N LEU A 153 -16.19 3.05 -20.86
CA LEU A 153 -15.09 2.07 -20.87
C LEU A 153 -13.76 2.61 -20.32
N SER A 154 -13.61 3.92 -20.10
CA SER A 154 -12.30 4.55 -19.84
C SER A 154 -12.12 5.19 -18.46
N LEU A 155 -13.20 5.67 -17.82
CA LEU A 155 -13.19 6.25 -16.48
C LEU A 155 -13.97 5.37 -15.52
N ASN A 156 -13.26 4.62 -14.68
CA ASN A 156 -13.87 3.90 -13.56
C ASN A 156 -14.14 4.87 -12.39
N GLU A 157 -14.86 4.38 -11.37
CA GLU A 157 -15.21 5.12 -10.15
C GLU A 157 -13.96 5.72 -9.47
N SER A 158 -12.88 4.95 -9.42
CA SER A 158 -11.59 5.37 -8.87
C SER A 158 -11.05 6.66 -9.54
N LYS A 159 -11.03 6.71 -10.88
CA LYS A 159 -10.56 7.89 -11.61
C LYS A 159 -11.48 9.10 -11.45
N LEU A 160 -12.80 8.89 -11.43
CA LEU A 160 -13.77 9.96 -11.21
C LEU A 160 -13.61 10.60 -9.83
N SER A 161 -13.42 9.79 -8.78
CA SER A 161 -13.16 10.27 -7.43
C SER A 161 -11.86 11.06 -7.33
N ALA A 162 -10.80 10.59 -8.00
CA ALA A 162 -9.53 11.33 -8.05
C ALA A 162 -9.67 12.69 -8.74
N ILE A 163 -10.43 12.77 -9.84
CA ILE A 163 -10.73 14.03 -10.52
C ILE A 163 -11.51 14.96 -9.57
N ALA A 164 -12.56 14.47 -8.91
CA ALA A 164 -13.35 15.28 -7.98
C ALA A 164 -12.50 15.84 -6.83
N ILE A 165 -11.60 15.03 -6.25
CA ILE A 165 -10.65 15.47 -5.22
C ILE A 165 -9.69 16.51 -5.76
N CYS A 166 -9.15 16.33 -6.97
CA CYS A 166 -8.24 17.30 -7.57
C CYS A 166 -8.94 18.63 -7.85
N ILE A 167 -10.22 18.61 -8.27
CA ILE A 167 -11.04 19.82 -8.41
C ILE A 167 -11.16 20.54 -7.07
N PHE A 168 -11.48 19.81 -5.99
CA PHE A 168 -11.55 20.36 -4.64
C PHE A 168 -10.23 20.96 -4.18
N LEU A 169 -9.12 20.23 -4.30
CA LEU A 169 -7.81 20.72 -3.88
C LEU A 169 -7.37 21.94 -4.73
N GLY A 170 -7.59 21.91 -6.04
CA GLY A 170 -7.30 23.02 -6.95
C GLY A 170 -8.05 24.31 -6.57
N ALA A 171 -9.33 24.16 -6.22
CA ALA A 171 -10.17 25.24 -5.70
C ALA A 171 -9.62 25.82 -4.39
N ILE A 172 -9.28 24.97 -3.41
CA ILE A 172 -8.74 25.37 -2.11
C ILE A 172 -7.38 26.06 -2.25
N ILE A 173 -6.52 25.61 -3.17
CA ILE A 173 -5.23 26.25 -3.46
C ILE A 173 -5.43 27.70 -3.86
N LYS A 174 -6.44 27.97 -4.72
CA LYS A 174 -6.80 29.30 -5.21
C LYS A 174 -7.60 30.15 -4.24
N GLN A 175 -8.15 29.57 -3.18
CA GLN A 175 -8.90 30.33 -2.19
C GLN A 175 -7.97 31.29 -1.43
N SER A 176 -8.49 32.48 -1.14
CA SER A 176 -7.78 33.46 -0.30
C SER A 176 -7.46 32.83 1.06
N PRO A 177 -6.25 33.02 1.61
CA PRO A 177 -5.93 32.48 2.92
C PRO A 177 -6.88 33.06 3.98
N PHE A 178 -7.34 32.20 4.90
CA PHE A 178 -8.22 32.61 6.00
C PHE A 178 -7.54 33.64 6.91
N SER A 179 -6.22 33.53 7.07
CA SER A 179 -5.39 34.43 7.85
C SER A 179 -4.05 34.64 7.16
N PRO A 180 -3.38 35.80 7.33
CA PRO A 180 -2.02 36.02 6.83
C PRO A 180 -1.00 35.00 7.38
N LYS A 181 -1.29 34.34 8.51
CA LYS A 181 -0.37 33.45 9.22
C LYS A 181 -0.68 31.96 9.10
N ILE A 182 -1.93 31.59 8.78
CA ILE A 182 -2.38 30.19 8.82
C ILE A 182 -3.34 29.93 7.66
N LYS A 183 -3.07 28.85 6.93
CA LYS A 183 -3.96 28.31 5.88
C LYS A 183 -4.35 26.87 6.24
N PRO A 184 -5.43 26.65 7.02
CA PRO A 184 -5.79 25.31 7.45
C PRO A 184 -6.48 24.54 6.31
N LEU A 185 -6.16 23.25 6.18
CA LEU A 185 -6.88 22.30 5.32
C LEU A 185 -7.38 21.15 6.19
N PHE A 186 -8.69 21.09 6.42
CA PHE A 186 -9.31 20.06 7.24
C PHE A 186 -10.03 19.03 6.35
N LEU A 187 -9.64 17.77 6.44
CA LEU A 187 -10.12 16.66 5.62
C LEU A 187 -10.80 15.61 6.53
N ASP A 188 -12.12 15.66 6.60
CA ASP A 188 -12.92 14.80 7.48
C ASP A 188 -13.55 13.62 6.73
N ASP A 189 -13.13 12.39 7.08
CA ASP A 189 -13.60 11.13 6.50
C ASP A 189 -13.55 11.05 4.95
N ILE A 190 -12.82 11.98 4.31
CA ILE A 190 -12.74 12.11 2.84
C ILE A 190 -12.19 10.84 2.19
N LEU A 191 -11.39 10.08 2.94
CA LEU A 191 -10.70 8.89 2.47
C LEU A 191 -11.59 7.64 2.51
N ILE A 192 -12.69 7.63 3.26
CA ILE A 192 -13.48 6.41 3.49
C ILE A 192 -14.29 6.01 2.26
N GLY A 193 -14.73 6.97 1.45
CA GLY A 193 -15.41 6.71 0.17
C GLY A 193 -14.49 6.36 -1.00
N LEU A 194 -13.17 6.31 -0.78
CA LEU A 194 -12.18 6.00 -1.82
C LEU A 194 -11.71 4.56 -1.71
N ASP A 195 -11.35 3.96 -2.85
CA ASP A 195 -10.57 2.73 -2.89
C ASP A 195 -9.18 2.91 -2.24
N SER A 196 -8.58 1.82 -1.76
CA SER A 196 -7.32 1.86 -1.02
C SER A 196 -6.16 2.46 -1.82
N GLU A 197 -6.16 2.32 -3.15
CA GLU A 197 -5.13 2.86 -4.03
C GLU A 197 -5.17 4.39 -4.07
N ASN A 198 -6.36 4.96 -4.32
CA ASN A 198 -6.57 6.40 -4.28
C ASN A 198 -6.35 7.01 -2.90
N ARG A 199 -6.69 6.27 -1.82
CA ARG A 199 -6.40 6.72 -0.46
C ARG A 199 -4.90 6.94 -0.27
N LEU A 200 -4.06 5.98 -0.68
CA LEU A 200 -2.60 6.10 -0.61
C LEU A 200 -2.06 7.21 -1.52
N ARG A 201 -2.53 7.30 -2.77
CA ARG A 201 -2.11 8.35 -3.69
C ARG A 201 -2.46 9.75 -3.14
N LEU A 202 -3.61 9.92 -2.49
CA LEU A 202 -3.97 11.18 -1.83
C LEU A 202 -3.07 11.50 -0.63
N LEU A 203 -2.70 10.51 0.20
CA LEU A 203 -1.73 10.74 1.27
C LEU A 203 -0.39 11.25 0.73
N HIS A 204 0.13 10.61 -0.32
CA HIS A 204 1.37 11.02 -0.94
C HIS A 204 1.28 12.42 -1.58
N LEU A 205 0.14 12.74 -2.19
CA LEU A 205 -0.12 14.08 -2.73
C LEU A 205 -0.11 15.17 -1.65
N LEU A 206 -0.67 14.89 -0.46
CA LEU A 206 -0.72 15.84 0.66
C LEU A 206 0.60 15.93 1.44
N TRP A 207 1.32 14.81 1.54
CA TRP A 207 2.59 14.74 2.26
C TRP A 207 3.74 15.44 1.51
N GLU A 208 3.76 15.33 0.18
CA GLU A 208 4.79 15.90 -0.70
C GLU A 208 6.24 15.59 -0.29
N GLY A 209 6.46 14.42 0.34
CA GLY A 209 7.81 13.96 0.66
C GLY A 209 8.59 13.57 -0.59
N GLY A 210 9.86 13.98 -0.64
CA GLY A 210 10.71 13.84 -1.83
C GLY A 210 10.40 14.85 -2.96
N VAL A 211 9.44 15.75 -2.77
CA VAL A 211 9.16 16.85 -3.72
C VAL A 211 10.03 18.06 -3.37
N SER A 212 10.60 18.70 -4.40
CA SER A 212 11.41 19.91 -4.23
C SER A 212 10.56 21.07 -3.66
N GLU A 213 11.14 21.92 -2.81
CA GLU A 213 10.45 23.07 -2.22
C GLU A 213 9.69 24.00 -3.20
N PRO A 214 10.21 24.32 -4.40
CA PRO A 214 9.44 25.13 -5.36
C PRO A 214 8.23 24.38 -5.94
N ASP A 215 8.25 23.05 -5.95
CA ASP A 215 7.19 22.22 -6.52
C ASP A 215 6.09 21.84 -5.53
N LYS A 216 6.34 22.01 -4.23
CA LYS A 216 5.37 21.77 -3.16
C LYS A 216 4.17 22.70 -3.28
N VAL A 217 3.00 22.08 -3.42
CA VAL A 217 1.70 22.74 -3.60
C VAL A 217 1.07 23.07 -2.25
N PHE A 218 1.33 22.24 -1.23
CA PHE A 218 0.69 22.33 0.08
C PHE A 218 1.62 22.88 1.18
N LYS A 219 2.80 23.39 0.84
CA LYS A 219 3.79 23.90 1.80
C LYS A 219 3.26 24.99 2.75
N ASP A 220 2.32 25.81 2.27
CA ASP A 220 1.74 26.91 3.06
C ASP A 220 0.52 26.46 3.89
N PHE A 221 0.12 25.19 3.78
CA PHE A 221 -1.05 24.66 4.45
C PHE A 221 -0.70 23.94 5.76
N GLN A 222 -1.55 24.13 6.77
CA GLN A 222 -1.61 23.26 7.94
C GLN A 222 -2.70 22.21 7.71
N ILE A 223 -2.31 20.96 7.48
CA ILE A 223 -3.24 19.91 7.08
C ILE A 223 -3.68 19.08 8.30
N PHE A 224 -4.98 18.84 8.41
CA PHE A 224 -5.62 17.97 9.38
C PHE A 224 -6.41 16.90 8.64
N ILE A 225 -6.22 15.63 9.01
CA ILE A 225 -6.99 14.50 8.49
C ILE A 225 -7.65 13.81 9.67
N THR A 226 -8.97 13.69 9.64
CA THR A 226 -9.75 12.93 10.61
C THR A 226 -10.36 11.70 9.93
N THR A 227 -10.37 10.59 10.66
CA THR A 227 -10.91 9.31 10.19
C THR A 227 -11.43 8.50 11.37
N TYR A 228 -12.59 7.86 11.23
CA TYR A 228 -13.04 6.83 12.18
C TYR A 228 -12.48 5.43 11.85
N ASP A 229 -11.94 5.24 10.63
CA ASP A 229 -11.35 3.98 10.18
C ASP A 229 -9.98 3.75 10.86
N ARG A 230 -9.94 2.82 11.83
CA ARG A 230 -8.72 2.46 12.58
C ARG A 230 -7.64 1.86 11.69
N HIS A 231 -8.02 1.03 10.72
CA HIS A 231 -7.07 0.39 9.84
C HIS A 231 -6.37 1.43 8.96
N TRP A 232 -7.14 2.36 8.41
CA TRP A 232 -6.61 3.47 7.63
C TRP A 232 -5.70 4.39 8.44
N TYR A 233 -6.06 4.68 9.69
CA TYR A 233 -5.20 5.45 10.61
C TYR A 233 -3.82 4.80 10.82
N GLU A 234 -3.77 3.48 11.00
CA GLU A 234 -2.49 2.77 11.14
C GLU A 234 -1.70 2.71 9.81
N ILE A 235 -2.36 2.57 8.67
CA ILE A 235 -1.68 2.67 7.36
C ILE A 235 -1.08 4.06 7.19
N ALA A 236 -1.83 5.13 7.46
CA ALA A 236 -1.35 6.50 7.29
C ALA A 236 -0.08 6.79 8.10
N LYS A 237 0.07 6.21 9.31
CA LYS A 237 1.29 6.30 10.12
C LYS A 237 2.55 5.79 9.43
N LEU A 238 2.41 4.77 8.60
CA LEU A 238 3.54 4.19 7.88
C LEU A 238 4.03 5.10 6.75
N HIS A 239 3.14 5.92 6.17
CA HIS A 239 3.43 6.74 5.00
C HIS A 239 3.71 8.23 5.34
N LEU A 240 3.16 8.77 6.42
CA LEU A 240 3.26 10.19 6.77
C LEU A 240 4.33 10.45 7.83
N THR A 241 5.59 10.51 7.42
CA THR A 241 6.69 10.91 8.31
C THR A 241 6.60 12.39 8.67
N GLY A 242 6.85 12.73 9.94
CA GLY A 242 6.78 14.10 10.47
C GLY A 242 5.37 14.55 10.90
N TRP A 243 4.34 13.71 10.72
CA TRP A 243 2.97 14.02 11.14
C TRP A 243 2.71 13.67 12.60
N LYS A 244 1.79 14.40 13.23
CA LYS A 244 1.30 14.12 14.58
C LYS A 244 0.07 13.22 14.52
N PHE A 245 0.12 12.10 15.21
CA PHE A 245 -0.98 11.13 15.25
C PHE A 245 -1.68 11.17 16.60
N ILE A 246 -2.93 11.61 16.60
CA ILE A 246 -3.74 11.82 17.79
C ILE A 246 -4.99 10.95 17.66
N GLU A 247 -5.35 10.27 18.73
CA GLU A 247 -6.63 9.56 18.85
C GLU A 247 -7.53 10.38 19.78
N PHE A 248 -8.84 10.45 19.51
CA PHE A 248 -9.79 11.07 20.42
C PHE A 248 -10.99 10.17 20.62
N TYR A 249 -11.48 10.10 21.85
CA TYR A 249 -12.58 9.25 22.26
C TYR A 249 -13.68 10.08 22.91
N LYS A 250 -14.91 9.56 22.89
CA LYS A 250 -16.00 10.17 23.66
C LYS A 250 -15.78 9.85 25.14
N GLY A 251 -15.33 10.84 25.90
CA GLY A 251 -15.23 10.77 27.36
C GLY A 251 -16.53 11.19 28.06
N ILE A 252 -16.49 11.15 29.39
CA ILE A 252 -17.65 11.48 30.25
C ILE A 252 -17.88 12.99 30.31
N GLU A 253 -16.81 13.79 30.43
CA GLU A 253 -16.87 15.27 30.56
C GLU A 253 -16.46 16.01 29.28
N GLY A 254 -16.24 15.29 28.18
CA GLY A 254 -15.76 15.87 26.92
C GLY A 254 -14.94 14.87 26.11
N PRO A 255 -14.36 15.30 24.98
CA PRO A 255 -13.48 14.45 24.18
C PRO A 255 -12.18 14.15 24.96
N GLU A 256 -11.87 12.88 25.11
CA GLU A 256 -10.59 12.42 25.67
C GLU A 256 -9.57 12.34 24.55
N ILE A 257 -8.47 13.08 24.67
CA ILE A 257 -7.44 13.19 23.64
C ILE A 257 -6.24 12.33 24.05
N ILE A 258 -5.93 11.33 23.23
CA ILE A 258 -4.75 10.50 23.37
C ILE A 258 -3.74 10.93 22.30
N HIS A 259 -2.74 11.71 22.72
CA HIS A 259 -1.72 12.23 21.80
C HIS A 259 -0.82 11.15 21.17
N ASN A 260 -0.98 9.87 21.58
CA ASN A 260 -0.30 8.68 21.09
C ASN A 260 1.20 8.88 20.77
N GLN A 261 1.88 9.70 21.57
CA GLN A 261 3.27 10.14 21.32
C GLN A 261 4.29 9.05 21.64
N LYS A 262 3.86 7.99 22.33
CA LYS A 262 4.72 6.91 22.80
C LYS A 262 4.56 5.69 21.90
N THR A 263 5.67 5.18 21.39
CA THR A 263 5.82 3.84 20.81
C THR A 263 5.38 2.75 21.79
N PHE A 264 5.15 1.52 21.33
CA PHE A 264 4.84 0.42 22.24
C PHE A 264 5.94 0.19 23.28
N LEU A 265 7.21 0.31 22.87
CA LEU A 265 8.35 0.23 23.80
C LEU A 265 8.33 1.34 24.87
N GLU A 266 8.04 2.59 24.50
CA GLU A 266 7.94 3.70 25.47
C GLU A 266 6.72 3.56 26.39
N LYS A 267 5.61 3.05 25.87
CA LYS A 267 4.44 2.70 26.70
C LYS A 267 4.80 1.60 27.69
N ALA A 268 5.46 0.53 27.25
CA ALA A 268 5.94 -0.52 28.12
C ALA A 268 6.84 0.04 29.24
N ARG A 269 7.83 0.89 28.92
CA ARG A 269 8.67 1.54 29.94
C ARG A 269 7.87 2.42 30.90
N THR A 270 6.84 3.12 30.41
CA THR A 270 5.97 3.97 31.24
C THR A 270 5.24 3.11 32.28
N TYR A 271 4.62 2.01 31.86
CA TYR A 271 3.90 1.11 32.77
C TYR A 271 4.85 0.37 33.72
N PHE A 272 6.04 -0.02 33.24
CA PHE A 272 7.09 -0.59 34.08
C PHE A 272 7.49 0.34 35.22
N ASN A 273 7.72 1.63 34.92
CA ASN A 273 8.07 2.64 35.92
C ASN A 273 6.89 2.98 36.86
N ALA A 274 5.66 2.76 36.41
CA ALA A 274 4.45 2.89 37.21
C ALA A 274 4.11 1.62 38.02
N TYR A 275 4.97 0.58 37.98
CA TYR A 275 4.76 -0.72 38.62
C TYR A 275 3.53 -1.51 38.11
N ASP A 276 2.98 -1.13 36.95
CA ASP A 276 1.94 -1.88 36.24
C ASP A 276 2.60 -2.90 35.29
N PHE A 277 3.06 -3.99 35.89
CA PHE A 277 3.77 -5.05 35.17
C PHE A 277 2.91 -5.77 34.11
N PRO A 278 1.61 -6.08 34.34
CA PRO A 278 0.75 -6.64 33.30
C PRO A 278 0.60 -5.73 32.07
N ALA A 279 0.40 -4.42 32.26
CA ALA A 279 0.33 -3.49 31.14
C ALA A 279 1.69 -3.37 30.42
N SER A 280 2.79 -3.33 31.16
CA SER A 280 4.14 -3.34 30.59
C SER A 280 4.38 -4.56 29.69
N ALA A 281 4.08 -5.76 30.18
CA ALA A 281 4.22 -7.01 29.44
C ALA A 281 3.39 -7.02 28.14
N ASN A 282 2.15 -6.53 28.22
CA ASN A 282 1.27 -6.40 27.05
C ASN A 282 1.85 -5.48 25.96
N TYR A 283 2.46 -4.35 26.35
CA TYR A 283 3.08 -3.46 25.39
C TYR A 283 4.39 -4.00 24.83
N LEU A 284 5.18 -4.73 25.63
CA LEU A 284 6.36 -5.46 25.14
C LEU A 284 5.97 -6.54 24.12
N ARG A 285 4.86 -7.27 24.34
CA ARG A 285 4.31 -8.20 23.36
C ARG A 285 4.02 -7.50 22.03
N LYS A 286 3.28 -6.39 22.09
CA LYS A 286 2.91 -5.63 20.88
C LYS A 286 4.15 -5.14 20.13
N GLU A 287 5.17 -4.73 20.85
CA GLU A 287 6.46 -4.36 20.28
C GLU A 287 7.15 -5.55 19.58
N CYS A 288 7.20 -6.71 20.24
CA CYS A 288 7.74 -7.94 19.65
C CYS A 288 7.04 -8.32 18.34
N GLU A 289 5.70 -8.37 18.35
CA GLU A 289 4.91 -8.69 17.15
C GLU A 289 5.14 -7.68 16.03
N ARG A 290 5.20 -6.38 16.37
CA ARG A 290 5.50 -5.29 15.42
C ARG A 290 6.88 -5.49 14.79
N THR A 291 7.91 -5.75 15.59
CA THR A 291 9.28 -5.90 15.11
C THR A 291 9.44 -7.10 14.21
N LEU A 292 8.89 -8.26 14.56
CA LEU A 292 8.92 -9.46 13.72
C LEU A 292 8.21 -9.22 12.38
N LYS A 293 7.03 -8.59 12.40
CA LYS A 293 6.27 -8.26 11.17
C LYS A 293 7.01 -7.29 10.25
N ASN A 294 7.75 -6.35 10.81
CA ASN A 294 8.49 -5.34 10.05
C ASN A 294 9.79 -5.89 9.47
N LYS A 295 10.46 -6.80 10.19
CA LYS A 295 11.76 -7.35 9.76
C LYS A 295 11.61 -8.52 8.80
N LEU A 296 10.65 -9.42 9.03
CA LEU A 296 10.45 -10.60 8.18
C LEU A 296 9.74 -10.24 6.86
N LEU A 297 10.05 -11.00 5.80
CA LEU A 297 9.36 -10.86 4.52
C LEU A 297 7.88 -11.24 4.65
N GLN A 298 7.03 -10.66 3.80
CA GLN A 298 5.58 -10.86 3.85
C GLN A 298 5.16 -12.35 3.82
N THR A 299 5.90 -13.18 3.09
CA THR A 299 5.67 -14.64 3.03
C THR A 299 5.80 -15.33 4.40
N TYR A 300 6.50 -14.72 5.35
CA TYR A 300 6.67 -15.21 6.72
C TYR A 300 5.78 -14.46 7.73
N THR A 301 4.94 -13.51 7.31
CA THR A 301 4.12 -12.70 8.24
C THR A 301 2.62 -12.82 7.99
N VAL A 302 2.22 -13.63 7.01
CA VAL A 302 0.83 -13.88 6.59
C VAL A 302 0.48 -15.36 6.86
N GLU A 303 -0.72 -15.68 7.34
CA GLU A 303 -1.22 -17.08 7.43
C GLU A 303 -1.81 -17.53 6.08
N ASP A 304 -1.67 -18.81 5.72
CA ASP A 304 -2.29 -19.37 4.52
C ASP A 304 -3.82 -19.31 4.68
N GLY A 305 -4.47 -18.43 3.92
CA GLY A 305 -5.92 -18.24 3.95
C GLY A 305 -6.46 -17.73 2.61
N VAL A 306 -7.72 -18.04 2.32
CA VAL A 306 -8.45 -17.50 1.17
C VAL A 306 -8.49 -15.97 1.30
N LYS A 307 -8.20 -15.27 0.20
CA LYS A 307 -7.82 -13.85 0.01
C LYS A 307 -8.54 -12.75 0.82
N GLU A 308 -9.54 -13.04 1.65
CA GLU A 308 -10.35 -12.04 2.36
C GLU A 308 -10.43 -12.22 3.89
N LEU A 309 -9.85 -13.28 4.47
CA LEU A 309 -9.91 -13.53 5.93
C LEU A 309 -8.57 -14.02 6.53
N VAL A 310 -7.45 -13.42 6.11
CA VAL A 310 -6.15 -13.77 6.72
C VAL A 310 -6.09 -13.22 8.13
N LYS A 311 -6.16 -14.09 9.14
CA LYS A 311 -5.86 -13.72 10.51
C LYS A 311 -4.36 -13.42 10.63
N PRO A 312 -3.96 -12.36 11.35
CA PRO A 312 -2.54 -12.14 11.62
C PRO A 312 -1.98 -13.31 12.44
N PRO A 313 -0.79 -13.82 12.11
CA PRO A 313 -0.21 -14.97 12.80
C PRO A 313 -0.01 -14.68 14.28
N LYS A 314 -0.21 -15.72 15.10
CA LYS A 314 0.09 -15.67 16.54
C LYS A 314 1.58 -15.36 16.75
N LEU A 315 1.91 -14.73 17.88
CA LEU A 315 3.31 -14.40 18.22
C LEU A 315 4.23 -15.64 18.16
N GLU A 316 3.77 -16.78 18.66
CA GLU A 316 4.52 -18.04 18.59
C GLU A 316 4.91 -18.40 17.16
N THR A 317 3.92 -18.38 16.25
CA THR A 317 4.16 -18.60 14.82
C THR A 317 5.14 -17.58 14.22
N LEU A 318 5.09 -16.30 14.65
CA LEU A 318 6.05 -15.30 14.17
C LEU A 318 7.48 -15.57 14.68
N ILE A 319 7.63 -16.02 15.93
CA ILE A 319 8.94 -16.41 16.49
C ILE A 319 9.48 -17.64 15.77
N ASP A 320 8.65 -18.65 15.53
CA ASP A 320 9.06 -19.86 14.80
C ASP A 320 9.44 -19.53 13.36
N ARG A 321 8.71 -18.61 12.71
CA ARG A 321 9.04 -18.16 11.35
C ARG A 321 10.33 -17.35 11.27
N LEU A 322 10.75 -16.69 12.34
CA LEU A 322 12.11 -16.14 12.41
C LEU A 322 13.14 -17.26 12.31
N LYS A 323 12.97 -18.35 13.06
CA LYS A 323 13.87 -19.51 12.97
C LYS A 323 13.86 -20.13 11.57
N VAL A 324 12.68 -20.41 11.02
CA VAL A 324 12.52 -20.98 9.67
C VAL A 324 13.14 -20.07 8.60
N TYR A 325 13.06 -18.75 8.75
CA TYR A 325 13.69 -17.81 7.82
C TYR A 325 15.21 -18.01 7.74
N TYR A 326 15.90 -18.18 8.86
CA TYR A 326 17.34 -18.46 8.87
C TYR A 326 17.67 -19.84 8.27
N GLU A 327 16.90 -20.85 8.65
CA GLU A 327 17.08 -22.23 8.17
C GLU A 327 16.88 -22.35 6.64
N ASP A 328 15.85 -21.70 6.08
CA ASP A 328 15.62 -21.63 4.64
C ASP A 328 16.77 -20.95 3.88
N LEU A 329 17.51 -20.06 4.55
CA LEU A 329 18.69 -19.39 4.00
C LEU A 329 20.00 -20.14 4.27
N GLY A 330 19.95 -21.27 4.99
CA GLY A 330 21.13 -22.06 5.34
C GLY A 330 22.04 -21.37 6.35
N ILE A 331 21.51 -20.39 7.09
CA ILE A 331 22.21 -19.69 8.16
C ILE A 331 21.76 -20.24 9.50
N GLN A 332 22.68 -20.36 10.45
CA GLN A 332 22.32 -20.77 11.81
C GLN A 332 21.40 -19.72 12.45
N PRO A 333 20.21 -20.10 12.93
CA PRO A 333 19.32 -19.16 13.58
C PRO A 333 19.92 -18.65 14.90
N PRO A 334 19.53 -17.46 15.37
CA PRO A 334 19.93 -16.96 16.69
C PRO A 334 19.18 -17.71 17.80
N GLU A 335 19.57 -18.97 18.04
CA GLU A 335 18.83 -19.93 18.90
C GLU A 335 18.58 -19.39 20.31
N LYS A 336 19.55 -18.68 20.89
CA LYS A 336 19.39 -18.05 22.21
C LYS A 336 18.23 -17.05 22.19
N LEU A 337 18.21 -16.14 21.21
CA LEU A 337 17.16 -15.13 21.09
C LEU A 337 15.79 -15.79 20.85
N VAL A 338 15.71 -16.76 19.93
CA VAL A 338 14.47 -17.48 19.63
C VAL A 338 13.92 -18.18 20.87
N THR A 339 14.77 -18.91 21.59
CA THR A 339 14.40 -19.62 22.82
C THR A 339 13.93 -18.65 23.90
N THR A 340 14.65 -17.55 24.10
CA THR A 340 14.28 -16.51 25.08
C THR A 340 12.95 -15.86 24.74
N LEU A 341 12.67 -15.58 23.45
CA LEU A 341 11.38 -15.05 23.00
C LEU A 341 10.24 -16.06 23.21
N GLN A 342 10.44 -17.35 22.94
CA GLN A 342 9.45 -18.40 23.21
C GLN A 342 9.14 -18.52 24.71
N ASN A 343 10.16 -18.44 25.56
CA ASN A 343 10.00 -18.42 27.01
C ASN A 343 9.15 -17.23 27.44
N TYR A 344 9.53 -16.00 27.08
CA TYR A 344 8.75 -14.81 27.44
C TYR A 344 7.36 -14.79 26.84
N LYS A 345 7.15 -15.40 25.66
CA LYS A 345 5.80 -15.58 25.12
C LYS A 345 4.92 -16.37 26.09
N SER A 346 5.45 -17.41 26.72
CA SER A 346 4.72 -18.28 27.64
C SER A 346 4.52 -17.65 29.01
N ILE A 347 5.54 -16.97 29.56
CA ILE A 347 5.50 -16.46 30.94
C ILE A 347 5.07 -14.99 31.09
N LEU A 348 5.31 -14.14 30.07
CA LEU A 348 5.05 -12.69 30.15
C LEU A 348 4.02 -12.22 29.13
N PHE A 349 4.11 -12.69 27.88
CA PHE A 349 3.31 -12.14 26.78
C PHE A 349 1.97 -12.84 26.58
N ASN A 350 1.62 -13.87 27.33
CA ASN A 350 0.26 -14.42 27.36
C ASN A 350 -0.54 -13.97 28.61
N PRO A 351 -0.66 -12.67 28.94
CA PRO A 351 -1.25 -12.23 30.21
C PRO A 351 -2.78 -12.13 30.12
N MET A 352 -3.48 -13.16 29.64
CA MET A 352 -4.92 -13.23 29.86
C MET A 352 -5.16 -13.49 31.35
N SER A 353 -5.26 -12.40 32.12
CA SER A 353 -6.25 -12.18 33.19
C SER A 353 -6.46 -13.29 34.22
N HIS A 354 -5.43 -14.01 34.64
CA HIS A 354 -5.54 -14.79 35.87
C HIS A 354 -5.40 -13.83 37.06
N SER A 355 -6.45 -13.75 37.89
CA SER A 355 -6.43 -13.10 39.20
C SER A 355 -5.61 -13.89 40.24
N ASP A 356 -4.78 -14.82 39.77
CA ASP A 356 -4.29 -15.90 40.60
C ASP A 356 -2.82 -15.64 40.95
N ILE A 357 -2.55 -15.76 42.24
CA ILE A 357 -1.25 -15.64 42.92
C ILE A 357 -0.15 -16.55 42.30
N GLU A 358 -0.53 -17.47 41.42
CA GLU A 358 0.33 -18.52 40.85
C GLU A 358 1.16 -18.10 39.64
N SER A 359 0.92 -16.93 39.03
CA SER A 359 1.73 -16.43 37.90
C SER A 359 2.10 -14.94 38.04
N PRO A 360 2.81 -14.55 39.12
CA PRO A 360 3.24 -13.17 39.31
C PRO A 360 4.26 -12.77 38.23
N ILE A 361 4.01 -11.64 37.57
CA ILE A 361 4.99 -11.04 36.67
C ILE A 361 6.04 -10.33 37.51
N TYR A 362 7.27 -10.86 37.53
CA TYR A 362 8.37 -10.26 38.27
C TYR A 362 9.02 -9.12 37.49
N LYS A 363 9.41 -8.07 38.22
CA LYS A 363 10.13 -6.91 37.68
C LYS A 363 11.39 -7.32 36.90
N HIS A 364 12.17 -8.26 37.44
CA HIS A 364 13.42 -8.71 36.82
C HIS A 364 13.18 -9.39 35.47
N ASP A 365 12.14 -10.21 35.35
CA ASP A 365 11.79 -10.86 34.09
C ASP A 365 11.41 -9.84 33.00
N LEU A 366 10.71 -8.77 33.38
CA LEU A 366 10.42 -7.66 32.48
C LEU A 366 11.69 -6.90 32.06
N GLU A 367 12.65 -6.66 32.96
CA GLU A 367 13.92 -6.03 32.62
C GLU A 367 14.71 -6.85 31.58
N LEU A 368 14.73 -8.17 31.74
CA LEU A 368 15.35 -9.08 30.78
C LEU A 368 14.57 -9.14 29.45
N ALA A 369 13.24 -9.08 29.51
CA ALA A 369 12.40 -8.99 28.31
C ALA A 369 12.65 -7.69 27.54
N PHE A 370 12.83 -6.54 28.20
CA PHE A 370 13.24 -5.29 27.53
C PHE A 370 14.56 -5.47 26.76
N LYS A 371 15.58 -6.06 27.40
CA LYS A 371 16.87 -6.33 26.74
C LYS A 371 16.73 -7.25 25.53
N THR A 372 15.89 -8.27 25.64
CA THR A 372 15.63 -9.23 24.54
C THR A 372 14.93 -8.55 23.37
N ILE A 373 13.97 -7.66 23.64
CA ILE A 373 13.30 -6.88 22.58
C ILE A 373 14.24 -5.86 21.94
N GLU A 374 15.16 -5.27 22.71
CA GLU A 374 16.22 -4.41 22.16
C GLU A 374 17.17 -5.21 21.24
N GLU A 375 17.57 -6.42 21.63
CA GLU A 375 18.35 -7.35 20.80
C GLU A 375 17.59 -7.69 19.51
N LEU A 376 16.30 -8.04 19.60
CA LEU A 376 15.45 -8.31 18.43
C LEU A 376 15.30 -7.07 17.54
N ASN A 377 15.23 -5.87 18.10
CA ASN A 377 15.15 -4.63 17.32
C ASN A 377 16.45 -4.34 16.55
N THR A 378 17.60 -4.67 17.14
CA THR A 378 18.91 -4.33 16.61
C THR A 378 19.52 -5.41 15.71
N ILE A 379 19.04 -6.66 15.78
CA ILE A 379 19.56 -7.75 14.94
C ILE A 379 19.40 -7.43 13.44
N PRO A 380 20.47 -7.46 12.65
CA PRO A 380 20.38 -7.45 11.19
C PRO A 380 19.90 -8.82 10.72
N LEU A 381 18.90 -8.86 9.84
CA LEU A 381 18.49 -10.10 9.21
C LEU A 381 19.32 -10.34 7.93
N PRO A 382 19.63 -11.61 7.60
CA PRO A 382 20.23 -11.95 6.31
C PRO A 382 19.38 -11.45 5.15
N VAL A 383 20.01 -10.89 4.13
CA VAL A 383 19.35 -10.38 2.91
C VAL A 383 19.50 -11.42 1.80
N ARG A 384 18.41 -11.73 1.09
CA ARG A 384 18.40 -12.75 0.05
C ARG A 384 18.10 -12.19 -1.34
N THR A 385 18.83 -12.68 -2.34
CA THR A 385 18.61 -12.38 -3.76
C THR A 385 18.37 -13.67 -4.53
N LEU A 386 17.25 -13.79 -5.23
CA LEU A 386 16.88 -15.00 -5.98
C LEU A 386 17.84 -15.22 -7.14
N ILE A 387 18.39 -16.43 -7.27
CA ILE A 387 19.21 -16.85 -8.42
C ILE A 387 18.59 -17.98 -9.23
N LEU A 388 17.92 -18.92 -8.57
CA LEU A 388 17.20 -20.02 -9.24
C LEU A 388 15.81 -20.15 -8.64
N LYS A 389 14.81 -20.27 -9.52
CA LYS A 389 13.42 -20.45 -9.11
C LYS A 389 13.10 -21.93 -9.01
N LYS A 390 12.33 -22.32 -7.99
CA LYS A 390 11.81 -23.68 -7.81
C LYS A 390 11.11 -24.19 -9.08
N GLY A 391 11.17 -25.49 -9.30
CA GLY A 391 10.58 -26.16 -10.46
C GLY A 391 11.43 -26.15 -11.73
N ILE A 392 12.59 -25.47 -11.72
CA ILE A 392 13.54 -25.56 -12.84
C ILE A 392 14.08 -27.00 -12.95
N ILE A 393 14.15 -27.53 -14.17
CA ILE A 393 14.67 -28.88 -14.46
C ILE A 393 16.12 -28.78 -14.93
N PHE A 394 16.98 -29.55 -14.30
CA PHE A 394 18.39 -29.74 -14.64
C PHE A 394 18.63 -31.14 -15.19
N ASN A 395 19.63 -31.25 -16.06
CA ASN A 395 20.18 -32.53 -16.51
C ASN A 395 21.44 -32.83 -15.73
N PHE A 396 21.49 -33.96 -15.05
CA PHE A 396 22.68 -34.45 -14.38
C PHE A 396 23.28 -35.60 -15.18
N ARG A 397 24.61 -35.57 -15.39
CA ARG A 397 25.31 -36.60 -16.16
C ARG A 397 26.64 -36.95 -15.51
N LEU A 398 26.88 -38.23 -15.27
CA LEU A 398 28.15 -38.74 -14.75
C LEU A 398 28.67 -39.86 -15.64
N ASP A 399 29.59 -39.51 -16.56
CA ASP A 399 30.02 -40.39 -17.66
C ASP A 399 30.72 -41.67 -17.20
N ARG A 400 31.52 -41.60 -16.13
CA ARG A 400 32.31 -42.73 -15.62
C ARG A 400 31.48 -43.91 -15.13
N ILE A 401 30.21 -43.70 -14.81
CA ILE A 401 29.24 -44.74 -14.44
C ILE A 401 28.05 -44.81 -15.41
N ASN A 402 28.17 -44.16 -16.59
CA ASN A 402 27.12 -44.05 -17.60
C ASN A 402 25.76 -43.70 -17.00
N TYR A 403 25.74 -42.65 -16.17
CA TYR A 403 24.57 -42.22 -15.42
C TYR A 403 24.03 -40.90 -15.93
N VAL A 404 22.71 -40.82 -16.14
CA VAL A 404 22.01 -39.58 -16.47
C VAL A 404 20.74 -39.46 -15.64
N ALA A 405 20.39 -38.25 -15.21
CA ALA A 405 19.16 -37.97 -14.47
C ALA A 405 18.55 -36.60 -14.79
N GLU A 406 17.24 -36.51 -14.66
CA GLU A 406 16.47 -35.26 -14.68
C GLU A 406 16.13 -34.86 -13.24
N LEU A 407 16.60 -33.69 -12.83
CA LEU A 407 16.48 -33.15 -11.48
C LEU A 407 15.59 -31.91 -11.50
N GLU A 408 14.46 -31.92 -10.80
CA GLU A 408 13.65 -30.71 -10.60
C GLU A 408 14.06 -30.03 -9.30
N LEU A 409 14.40 -28.75 -9.35
CA LEU A 409 14.80 -27.95 -8.20
C LEU A 409 13.62 -27.80 -7.20
N ALA A 410 13.83 -28.24 -5.96
CA ALA A 410 12.76 -28.37 -4.97
C ALA A 410 12.36 -27.05 -4.30
N LYS A 411 13.33 -26.14 -4.11
CA LYS A 411 13.15 -24.83 -3.47
C LYS A 411 13.83 -23.74 -4.29
N ASP A 412 13.39 -22.50 -4.11
CA ASP A 412 14.10 -21.34 -4.65
C ASP A 412 15.51 -21.29 -4.03
N VAL A 413 16.51 -20.95 -4.85
CA VAL A 413 17.89 -20.78 -4.40
C VAL A 413 18.25 -19.31 -4.43
N TYR A 414 18.89 -18.85 -3.36
CA TYR A 414 19.22 -17.47 -3.13
C TYR A 414 20.73 -17.30 -2.88
N VAL A 415 21.26 -16.16 -3.31
CA VAL A 415 22.46 -15.59 -2.72
C VAL A 415 22.04 -14.90 -1.43
N VAL A 416 22.69 -15.27 -0.33
CA VAL A 416 22.39 -14.78 1.02
C VAL A 416 23.55 -13.92 1.47
N ASN A 417 23.29 -12.66 1.80
CA ASN A 417 24.24 -11.77 2.43
C ASN A 417 23.89 -11.68 3.92
N ASP A 418 24.74 -12.27 4.75
CA ASP A 418 24.66 -12.17 6.20
C ASP A 418 25.87 -11.38 6.72
N ASN A 419 25.64 -10.14 7.16
CA ASN A 419 26.67 -9.25 7.69
C ASN A 419 27.91 -9.08 6.78
N GLY A 420 27.71 -9.04 5.47
CA GLY A 420 28.77 -8.90 4.47
C GLY A 420 29.32 -10.22 3.95
N VAL A 421 28.97 -11.35 4.56
CA VAL A 421 29.35 -12.69 4.09
C VAL A 421 28.30 -13.19 3.10
N LYS A 422 28.72 -13.42 1.85
CA LYS A 422 27.87 -14.01 0.81
C LYS A 422 27.94 -15.54 0.85
N THR A 423 26.80 -16.18 1.07
CA THR A 423 26.60 -17.63 0.99
C THR A 423 25.47 -17.96 0.02
N ILE A 424 25.20 -19.25 -0.18
CA ILE A 424 24.13 -19.74 -1.05
C ILE A 424 23.18 -20.56 -0.18
N SER A 425 21.88 -20.31 -0.34
CA SER A 425 20.87 -21.07 0.39
C SER A 425 20.91 -22.56 0.00
N PRO A 426 20.39 -23.46 0.85
CA PRO A 426 20.43 -24.90 0.58
C PRO A 426 19.81 -25.26 -0.78
N VAL A 427 20.52 -26.08 -1.55
CA VAL A 427 20.08 -26.57 -2.85
C VAL A 427 19.62 -28.01 -2.71
N SER A 428 18.40 -28.31 -3.16
CA SER A 428 17.85 -29.66 -3.13
C SER A 428 16.97 -29.95 -4.34
N PHE A 429 16.88 -31.22 -4.72
CA PHE A 429 16.28 -31.67 -5.96
C PHE A 429 15.30 -32.85 -5.76
N TYR A 430 14.29 -32.89 -6.62
CA TYR A 430 13.45 -34.05 -6.88
C TYR A 430 13.99 -34.80 -8.11
N PHE A 431 14.33 -36.07 -7.96
CA PHE A 431 14.71 -36.92 -9.09
C PHE A 431 13.46 -37.35 -9.84
N LYS A 432 13.31 -36.89 -11.10
CA LYS A 432 12.17 -37.24 -11.95
C LYS A 432 12.41 -38.53 -12.72
N LYS A 433 13.61 -38.64 -13.28
CA LYS A 433 14.06 -39.77 -14.07
C LYS A 433 15.55 -39.96 -13.84
N TRP A 434 16.00 -41.22 -13.81
CA TRP A 434 17.42 -41.54 -13.86
C TRP A 434 17.64 -42.83 -14.65
N ILE A 435 18.81 -42.94 -15.27
CA ILE A 435 19.21 -44.05 -16.12
C ILE A 435 20.67 -44.35 -15.80
N ARG A 436 21.00 -45.62 -15.58
CA ARG A 436 22.38 -46.13 -15.42
C ARG A 436 22.60 -47.24 -16.45
N GLU A 437 23.64 -47.13 -17.26
CA GLU A 437 23.98 -48.14 -18.28
C GLU A 437 22.79 -48.55 -19.17
N GLY A 438 21.93 -47.57 -19.52
CA GLY A 438 20.73 -47.80 -20.35
C GLY A 438 19.50 -48.35 -19.59
N VAL A 439 19.61 -48.65 -18.30
CA VAL A 439 18.49 -49.13 -17.46
C VAL A 439 17.80 -47.96 -16.78
N GLU A 440 16.53 -47.71 -17.14
CA GLU A 440 15.72 -46.69 -16.47
C GLU A 440 15.40 -47.08 -15.02
N TYR A 441 15.44 -46.09 -14.13
CA TYR A 441 15.23 -46.24 -12.68
C TYR A 441 16.12 -47.33 -12.07
N ALA A 442 17.36 -47.43 -12.53
CA ALA A 442 18.32 -48.42 -12.07
C ALA A 442 18.56 -48.38 -10.55
N LYS A 443 18.90 -49.55 -9.99
CA LYS A 443 19.41 -49.72 -8.64
C LYS A 443 20.82 -49.11 -8.51
N ASP A 444 21.16 -48.72 -7.29
CA ASP A 444 22.44 -48.07 -7.00
C ASP A 444 23.61 -49.08 -7.04
N THR A 445 23.32 -50.38 -6.94
CA THR A 445 24.27 -51.49 -6.98
C THR A 445 23.86 -52.57 -7.99
N GLY A 446 24.85 -53.36 -8.43
CA GLY A 446 24.71 -54.50 -9.34
C GLY A 446 25.28 -54.25 -10.73
N ASN A 447 26.02 -55.23 -11.25
CA ASN A 447 26.62 -55.23 -12.58
C ASN A 447 26.31 -56.56 -13.32
N PRO A 448 25.44 -56.56 -14.36
CA PRO A 448 24.74 -55.40 -14.93
C PRO A 448 23.64 -54.86 -13.99
N PRO A 449 23.32 -53.56 -14.05
CA PRO A 449 22.31 -52.95 -13.19
C PRO A 449 20.91 -53.47 -13.51
N LYS A 450 20.07 -53.56 -12.47
CA LYS A 450 18.65 -53.91 -12.60
C LYS A 450 17.78 -52.70 -12.26
N ALA A 451 16.61 -52.60 -12.88
CA ALA A 451 15.63 -51.57 -12.53
C ALA A 451 15.10 -51.75 -11.09
N ASN A 452 14.80 -50.64 -10.42
CA ASN A 452 14.04 -50.65 -9.18
C ASN A 452 12.63 -51.20 -9.42
N THR A 453 12.08 -51.94 -8.45
CA THR A 453 10.65 -52.27 -8.50
C THR A 453 9.82 -51.00 -8.33
N ASN A 454 8.54 -51.04 -8.69
CA ASN A 454 7.63 -49.90 -8.47
C ASN A 454 7.57 -49.49 -7.00
N ILE A 455 7.67 -50.45 -6.08
CA ILE A 455 7.67 -50.21 -4.62
C ILE A 455 8.95 -49.49 -4.21
N ASP A 456 10.12 -49.99 -4.64
CA ASP A 456 11.42 -49.38 -4.33
C ASP A 456 11.51 -47.95 -4.89
N ARG A 457 10.97 -47.74 -6.10
CA ARG A 457 10.90 -46.40 -6.72
C ARG A 457 10.03 -45.44 -5.91
N LEU A 458 8.88 -45.90 -5.44
CA LEU A 458 7.99 -45.11 -4.57
C LEU A 458 8.67 -44.74 -3.25
N THR A 459 9.43 -45.65 -2.66
CA THR A 459 10.21 -45.40 -1.44
C THR A 459 11.25 -44.30 -1.67
N LYS A 460 12.03 -44.39 -2.74
CA LYS A 460 13.00 -43.34 -3.10
C LYS A 460 12.34 -41.99 -3.36
N ILE A 461 11.19 -41.96 -4.04
CA ILE A 461 10.46 -40.69 -4.24
C ILE A 461 10.00 -40.09 -2.91
N LYS A 462 9.61 -40.90 -1.91
CA LYS A 462 9.20 -40.41 -0.59
C LYS A 462 10.36 -39.84 0.24
N GLU A 463 11.59 -40.24 -0.03
CA GLU A 463 12.79 -39.72 0.65
C GLU A 463 13.28 -38.38 0.10
N SER A 464 12.70 -37.93 -1.02
CA SER A 464 13.00 -36.64 -1.65
C SER A 464 12.37 -35.46 -0.88
N PRO A 465 12.87 -34.22 -1.02
CA PRO A 465 13.98 -33.81 -1.89
C PRO A 465 15.36 -34.16 -1.32
N TYR A 466 16.32 -34.41 -2.22
CA TYR A 466 17.71 -34.70 -1.88
C TYR A 466 18.57 -33.44 -2.00
N ASP A 467 19.29 -33.08 -0.94
CA ASP A 467 20.35 -32.08 -1.01
C ASP A 467 21.59 -32.62 -1.76
N VAL A 468 22.53 -31.74 -2.09
CA VAL A 468 23.76 -32.11 -2.83
C VAL A 468 24.57 -33.18 -2.09
N VAL A 469 24.63 -33.11 -0.75
CA VAL A 469 25.36 -34.07 0.09
C VAL A 469 24.79 -35.48 -0.06
N LYS A 470 23.46 -35.61 0.01
CA LYS A 470 22.76 -36.88 -0.18
C LYS A 470 22.92 -37.41 -1.60
N ILE A 471 22.93 -36.53 -2.61
CA ILE A 471 23.18 -36.93 -4.00
C ILE A 471 24.58 -37.51 -4.13
N VAL A 472 25.61 -36.84 -3.60
CA VAL A 472 27.00 -37.33 -3.59
C VAL A 472 27.08 -38.69 -2.90
N ALA A 473 26.48 -38.84 -1.72
CA ALA A 473 26.47 -40.11 -1.00
C ALA A 473 25.84 -41.24 -1.83
N GLY A 474 24.69 -40.99 -2.46
CA GLY A 474 24.02 -41.93 -3.35
C GLY A 474 24.86 -42.30 -4.57
N MET A 475 25.49 -41.33 -5.23
CA MET A 475 26.35 -41.57 -6.38
C MET A 475 27.61 -42.36 -6.02
N ASN A 476 28.17 -42.14 -4.83
CA ASN A 476 29.36 -42.84 -4.37
C ASN A 476 29.09 -44.33 -4.07
N ILE A 477 27.86 -44.71 -3.69
CA ILE A 477 27.48 -46.12 -3.61
C ILE A 477 27.67 -46.80 -4.98
N THR A 478 27.19 -46.16 -6.05
CA THR A 478 27.34 -46.66 -7.42
C THR A 478 28.78 -46.61 -7.91
N CYS A 479 29.54 -45.56 -7.58
CA CYS A 479 30.95 -45.46 -7.97
C CYS A 479 31.77 -46.62 -7.38
N ASN A 480 31.57 -46.93 -6.10
CA ASN A 480 32.24 -48.05 -5.44
C ASN A 480 31.84 -49.41 -6.04
N ASP A 481 30.56 -49.61 -6.38
CA ASP A 481 30.05 -50.83 -7.04
C ASP A 481 30.66 -51.03 -8.44
N CYS A 482 30.88 -49.93 -9.18
CA CYS A 482 31.56 -49.93 -10.49
C CYS A 482 33.09 -49.97 -10.39
N GLY A 483 33.69 -49.90 -9.20
CA GLY A 483 35.13 -49.84 -9.02
C GLY A 483 35.78 -48.55 -9.52
N VAL A 484 35.04 -47.44 -9.55
CA VAL A 484 35.53 -46.11 -9.98
C VAL A 484 35.66 -45.16 -8.78
N ALA A 485 36.41 -44.07 -8.98
CA ALA A 485 36.62 -43.07 -7.93
C ALA A 485 35.30 -42.40 -7.47
N ASN A 486 35.25 -42.05 -6.18
CA ASN A 486 34.13 -41.30 -5.59
C ASN A 486 34.11 -39.84 -6.08
N SER A 487 32.92 -39.24 -6.13
CA SER A 487 32.71 -37.81 -6.35
C SER A 487 32.72 -37.03 -5.05
N ASP A 488 33.10 -35.76 -5.17
CA ASP A 488 32.82 -34.72 -4.18
C ASP A 488 31.63 -33.84 -4.62
N GLU A 489 31.22 -32.91 -3.76
CA GLU A 489 30.10 -32.00 -4.03
C GLU A 489 30.34 -31.08 -5.23
N LYS A 490 31.59 -30.64 -5.43
CA LYS A 490 31.94 -29.74 -6.53
C LYS A 490 31.77 -30.44 -7.86
N GLU A 491 32.32 -31.66 -7.99
CA GLU A 491 32.19 -32.47 -9.20
C GLU A 491 30.71 -32.76 -9.52
N VAL A 492 29.91 -33.12 -8.52
CA VAL A 492 28.47 -33.33 -8.73
C VAL A 492 27.79 -32.06 -9.23
N MET A 493 28.07 -30.90 -8.62
CA MET A 493 27.48 -29.63 -9.06
C MET A 493 27.97 -29.16 -10.44
N GLU A 494 29.19 -29.49 -10.85
CA GLU A 494 29.70 -29.20 -12.19
C GLU A 494 29.02 -30.08 -13.26
N ASN A 495 28.53 -31.25 -12.88
CA ASN A 495 27.84 -32.19 -13.75
C ASN A 495 26.31 -32.02 -13.79
N ILE A 496 25.76 -31.11 -12.97
CA ILE A 496 24.35 -30.70 -13.02
C ILE A 496 24.24 -29.47 -13.94
N LEU A 497 23.55 -29.62 -15.07
CA LEU A 497 23.57 -28.69 -16.19
C LEU A 497 22.18 -28.15 -16.52
N ILE A 498 22.13 -26.87 -16.90
CA ILE A 498 20.95 -26.24 -17.49
C ILE A 498 21.38 -25.29 -18.61
N ASN A 499 20.85 -25.46 -19.82
CA ASN A 499 21.14 -24.60 -20.98
C ASN A 499 22.64 -24.38 -21.25
N GLY A 500 23.49 -25.34 -20.89
CA GLY A 500 24.96 -25.26 -21.03
C GLY A 500 25.71 -24.65 -19.84
N ASP A 501 25.02 -24.08 -18.86
CA ASP A 501 25.61 -23.63 -17.60
C ASP A 501 25.59 -24.75 -16.55
N THR A 502 26.64 -24.83 -15.74
CA THR A 502 26.71 -25.76 -14.60
C THR A 502 26.09 -25.14 -13.36
N LEU A 503 25.51 -25.97 -12.49
CA LEU A 503 24.99 -25.52 -11.19
C LEU A 503 26.10 -24.86 -10.37
N TRP A 504 27.29 -25.45 -10.36
CA TRP A 504 28.46 -24.84 -9.71
C TRP A 504 28.76 -23.44 -10.26
N GLY A 505 28.78 -23.27 -11.59
CA GLY A 505 29.06 -21.98 -12.22
C GLY A 505 28.01 -20.92 -11.90
N ILE A 506 26.72 -21.30 -11.81
CA ILE A 506 25.64 -20.38 -11.41
C ILE A 506 25.82 -19.96 -9.94
N VAL A 507 26.09 -20.92 -9.07
CA VAL A 507 26.31 -20.71 -7.63
C VAL A 507 27.55 -19.85 -7.37
N ASP A 508 28.65 -20.10 -8.07
CA ASP A 508 29.91 -19.37 -7.93
C ASP A 508 29.79 -17.93 -8.43
N LYS A 509 29.19 -17.71 -9.61
CA LYS A 509 28.88 -16.37 -10.13
C LYS A 509 28.03 -15.56 -9.16
N GLY A 510 27.09 -16.20 -8.46
CA GLY A 510 26.25 -15.52 -7.46
C GLY A 510 27.01 -15.05 -6.21
N LYS A 511 28.13 -15.68 -5.87
CA LYS A 511 28.96 -15.31 -4.70
C LYS A 511 29.90 -14.15 -4.97
N GLN A 512 30.30 -13.93 -6.22
CA GLN A 512 31.09 -12.76 -6.65
C GLN A 512 30.24 -11.48 -6.48
#